data_AF-A0A950TS81-F1
#
_entry.id   AF-A0A950TS81-F1
#
_cell.length_a   1.000
_cell.length_b   1.000
_cell.length_c   1.000
_cell.angle_alpha   90.00
_cell.angle_beta   90.00
_cell.angle_gamma   90.00
#
_symmetry.space_group_name_H-M   'P 1'
#
loop_
_entity.id
_entity.type
_entity.pdbx_description
1 polymer ?
#
loop_
_entity_poly.entity_id
_entity_poly.type
_entity_poly.pdbx_seq_one_letter_code
_entity_poly.pdbx_strand_id
1 'polypeptide(L)'
;MAQTKWLDDGAQPPVGPKFVLIEYGSSNGLHRHARGLTFSVDRNVTPNLLEAHIETVLSEAQTLADFEQIDTVYVSIPKSAKRA
;
A
#
# COMPACT_ATOMS: atom_id res chain seq x y z
N MET A 1 -15.35 -2.45 4.11
CA MET A 1 -14.08 -3.17 3.98
C MET A 1 -13.65 -3.12 2.53
N ALA A 2 -12.70 -2.23 2.27
CA ALA A 2 -12.07 -2.04 0.96
C ALA A 2 -11.43 -3.34 0.43
N GLN A 3 -11.56 -3.58 -0.87
CA GLN A 3 -10.94 -4.72 -1.53
C GLN A 3 -9.44 -4.50 -1.68
N THR A 4 -8.63 -5.49 -1.32
CA THR A 4 -7.18 -5.43 -1.54
C THR A 4 -6.84 -6.08 -2.90
N LYS A 5 -6.15 -5.34 -3.77
CA LYS A 5 -5.68 -5.80 -5.08
C LYS A 5 -4.15 -5.70 -5.14
N TRP A 6 -3.52 -6.81 -5.49
CA TRP A 6 -2.07 -6.84 -5.70
C TRP A 6 -1.77 -6.48 -7.14
N LEU A 7 -0.82 -5.58 -7.31
CA LEU A 7 -0.27 -5.15 -8.59
C LEU A 7 1.18 -5.67 -8.71
N ASP A 8 1.71 -5.63 -9.93
CA ASP A 8 3.14 -5.83 -10.15
C ASP A 8 3.96 -4.75 -9.44
N ASP A 9 5.23 -5.05 -9.17
CA ASP A 9 6.15 -4.11 -8.51
C ASP A 9 6.33 -2.83 -9.35
N GLY A 10 6.10 -1.67 -8.74
CA GLY A 10 6.10 -0.35 -9.39
C GLY A 10 4.91 -0.07 -10.32
N ALA A 11 3.92 -0.97 -10.43
CA ALA A 11 2.72 -0.74 -11.22
C ALA A 11 1.76 0.25 -10.54
N GLN A 12 1.21 1.16 -11.35
CA GLN A 12 0.27 2.16 -10.87
C GLN A 12 -1.17 1.65 -10.84
N PRO A 13 -1.98 2.12 -9.88
CA PRO A 13 -3.40 1.82 -9.85
C PRO A 13 -4.14 2.40 -11.07
N PRO A 14 -5.22 1.75 -11.51
CA PRO A 14 -5.97 2.16 -12.70
C PRO A 14 -6.48 3.61 -12.62
N VAL A 15 -6.59 4.25 -13.79
CA VAL A 15 -7.14 5.60 -13.89
C VAL A 15 -8.66 5.55 -13.69
N GLY A 16 -9.17 6.35 -12.74
CA GLY A 16 -10.60 6.38 -12.41
C GLY A 16 -10.85 6.62 -10.92
N PRO A 17 -11.26 5.59 -10.14
CA PRO A 17 -11.73 5.76 -8.78
C PRO A 17 -10.63 6.24 -7.82
N LYS A 18 -11.05 6.78 -6.67
CA LYS A 18 -10.16 7.02 -5.55
C LYS A 18 -9.52 5.69 -5.12
N PHE A 19 -8.27 5.75 -4.69
CA PHE A 19 -7.53 4.56 -4.29
C PHE A 19 -6.65 4.84 -3.08
N VAL A 20 -6.29 3.77 -2.38
CA VAL A 20 -5.11 3.75 -1.51
C VAL A 20 -4.08 2.88 -2.20
N LEU A 21 -2.85 3.37 -2.40
CA LEU A 21 -1.74 2.62 -2.94
C LEU A 21 -0.75 2.34 -1.83
N ILE A 22 -0.17 1.14 -1.80
CA ILE A 22 0.97 0.79 -0.97
C ILE A 22 2.10 0.43 -1.93
N GLU A 23 3.23 1.10 -1.83
CA GLU A 23 4.39 0.91 -2.70
C GLU A 23 5.70 0.97 -1.91
N TYR A 24 6.79 0.48 -2.49
CA TYR A 24 8.11 0.74 -1.93
C TYR A 24 8.58 2.16 -2.23
N GLY A 25 9.08 2.84 -1.20
CA GLY A 25 9.73 4.13 -1.30
C GLY A 25 11.14 4.13 -0.72
N SER A 26 11.79 5.29 -0.77
CA SER A 26 13.07 5.54 -0.10
C SER A 26 12.93 5.69 1.42
N SER A 27 11.71 5.89 1.91
CA SER A 27 11.40 6.12 3.32
C SER A 27 9.93 5.77 3.59
N ASN A 28 9.62 5.43 4.84
CA ASN A 28 8.24 5.23 5.27
C ASN A 28 7.47 6.56 5.24
N GLY A 29 6.27 6.58 4.67
CA GLY A 29 5.48 7.80 4.58
C GLY A 29 4.06 7.61 4.07
N LEU A 30 3.22 8.60 4.33
CA LEU A 30 1.87 8.70 3.78
C LEU A 30 1.76 9.97 2.94
N HIS A 31 1.50 9.80 1.66
CA HIS A 31 1.33 10.87 0.69
C HIS A 31 -0.13 10.96 0.27
N ARG A 32 -0.79 12.06 0.62
CA ARG A 32 -2.14 12.36 0.12
C ARG A 32 -2.03 13.16 -1.17
N HIS A 33 -2.76 12.74 -2.20
CA HIS A 33 -2.83 13.41 -3.49
C HIS A 33 -4.28 13.48 -3.99
N ALA A 34 -4.54 14.27 -5.03
CA ALA A 34 -5.89 14.57 -5.51
C ALA A 34 -6.75 13.32 -5.80
N ARG A 35 -6.10 12.19 -6.13
CA ARG A 35 -6.77 10.93 -6.50
C ARG A 35 -6.82 9.88 -5.40
N GLY A 36 -6.29 10.15 -4.20
CA GLY A 36 -6.22 9.14 -3.15
C GLY A 36 -5.05 9.30 -2.18
N LEU A 37 -4.61 8.18 -1.63
CA LEU A 37 -3.53 8.08 -0.65
C LEU A 37 -2.48 7.10 -1.17
N THR A 38 -1.21 7.38 -0.92
CA THR A 38 -0.10 6.46 -1.20
C THR A 38 0.73 6.28 0.06
N PHE A 39 0.84 5.04 0.52
CA PHE A 39 1.74 4.60 1.57
C PHE A 39 3.04 4.14 0.93
N SER A 40 4.12 4.80 1.30
CA SER A 40 5.47 4.40 0.92
C SER A 40 6.07 3.58 2.06
N VAL A 41 6.59 2.40 1.74
CA VAL A 41 7.30 1.51 2.66
C VAL A 41 8.79 1.51 2.31
N ASP A 42 9.66 1.76 3.28
CA ASP A 42 11.10 1.69 3.09
C ASP A 42 11.54 0.24 2.86
N ARG A 43 12.09 -0.03 1.67
CA ARG A 43 12.59 -1.35 1.28
C ARG A 43 13.92 -1.73 1.93
N ASN A 44 14.61 -0.78 2.58
CA ASN A 44 15.92 -1.02 3.19
C ASN A 44 15.83 -1.56 4.63
N VAL A 45 14.61 -1.66 5.17
CA VAL A 45 14.37 -2.23 6.49
C VAL A 45 14.62 -3.74 6.46
N THR A 46 15.11 -4.29 7.57
CA THR A 46 15.36 -5.73 7.74
C THR A 46 14.12 -6.56 7.33
N PRO A 47 14.25 -7.68 6.59
CA PRO A 47 13.11 -8.44 6.06
C PRO A 47 12.02 -8.78 7.07
N ASN A 48 12.40 -9.24 8.27
CA ASN A 48 11.43 -9.57 9.33
C ASN A 48 10.60 -8.36 9.78
N LEU A 49 11.23 -7.19 9.84
CA LEU A 49 10.56 -5.93 10.18
C LEU A 49 9.74 -5.41 8.99
N LEU A 50 10.21 -5.67 7.77
CA LEU A 50 9.53 -5.30 6.54
C LEU A 50 8.19 -6.02 6.39
N GLU A 51 8.15 -7.34 6.60
CA GLU A 51 6.91 -8.12 6.53
C GLU A 51 5.87 -7.62 7.56
N ALA A 52 6.29 -7.48 8.82
CA ALA A 52 5.42 -6.96 9.89
C ALA A 52 4.94 -5.53 9.62
N HIS A 53 5.81 -4.70 9.04
CA HIS A 53 5.47 -3.33 8.67
C HIS A 53 4.47 -3.29 7.51
N ILE A 54 4.65 -4.13 6.48
CA ILE A 54 3.70 -4.24 5.36
C ILE A 54 2.31 -4.68 5.87
N GLU A 55 2.23 -5.64 6.79
CA GLU A 55 0.96 -6.05 7.39
C GLU A 55 0.28 -4.93 8.19
N THR A 56 1.08 -4.17 8.94
CA THR A 56 0.60 -3.01 9.69
C THR A 56 0.05 -1.94 8.73
N VAL A 57 0.84 -1.55 7.72
CA VAL A 57 0.46 -0.56 6.71
C VAL A 57 -0.77 -1.01 5.92
N LEU A 58 -0.90 -2.30 5.61
CA LEU A 58 -2.09 -2.82 4.93
C LEU A 58 -3.35 -2.64 5.79
N SER A 59 -3.25 -2.91 7.09
CA SER A 59 -4.35 -2.75 8.04
C SER A 59 -4.74 -1.29 8.23
N GLU A 60 -3.75 -0.40 8.30
CA GLU A 60 -3.94 1.05 8.34
C GLU A 60 -4.59 1.56 7.04
N ALA A 61 -4.11 1.11 5.89
CA ALA A 61 -4.63 1.46 4.58
C ALA A 61 -6.08 1.02 4.39
N GLN A 62 -6.46 -0.17 4.85
CA GLN A 62 -7.84 -0.64 4.84
C GLN A 62 -8.74 0.21 5.75
N THR A 63 -8.27 0.55 6.94
CA THR A 63 -9.00 1.41 7.89
C THR A 63 -9.22 2.80 7.30
N LEU A 64 -8.18 3.39 6.71
CA LEU A 64 -8.25 4.67 6.03
C LEU A 64 -9.14 4.63 4.79
N ALA A 65 -9.07 3.55 4.02
CA ALA A 65 -9.94 3.35 2.87
C ALA A 65 -11.42 3.29 3.29
N ASP A 66 -11.73 2.56 4.37
CA ASP A 66 -13.09 2.51 4.90
C ASP A 66 -13.57 3.89 5.41
N PHE A 67 -12.70 4.68 6.05
CA PHE A 67 -13.02 6.03 6.51
C PHE A 67 -13.25 7.03 5.36
N GLU A 68 -12.41 6.97 4.31
CA GLU A 68 -12.48 7.85 3.14
C GLU A 68 -13.48 7.36 2.07
N GLN A 69 -14.22 6.27 2.35
CA GLN A 69 -15.15 5.62 1.42
C GLN A 69 -14.47 5.22 0.09
N ILE A 70 -13.27 4.65 0.20
CA ILE A 70 -12.47 4.13 -0.90
C ILE A 70 -12.67 2.62 -0.98
N ASP A 71 -13.16 2.13 -2.12
CA ASP A 71 -13.49 0.72 -2.29
C ASP A 71 -12.28 -0.19 -2.48
N THR A 72 -11.11 0.37 -2.83
CA THR A 72 -9.95 -0.44 -3.23
C THR A 72 -8.62 0.08 -2.69
N VAL A 73 -7.88 -0.85 -2.08
CA VAL A 73 -6.47 -0.72 -1.71
C VAL A 73 -5.64 -1.49 -2.72
N TYR A 74 -4.70 -0.83 -3.37
CA TYR A 74 -3.72 -1.43 -4.28
C TYR A 74 -2.39 -1.62 -3.56
N VAL A 75 -1.76 -2.76 -3.79
CA VAL A 75 -0.44 -3.09 -3.23
C VAL A 75 0.50 -3.38 -4.38
N SER A 76 1.46 -2.49 -4.59
CA SER A 76 2.54 -2.61 -5.57
C SER A 76 3.85 -2.92 -4.85
N ILE A 77 3.84 -4.05 -4.14
CA ILE A 77 5.01 -4.61 -3.45
C ILE A 77 5.13 -6.07 -3.91
N PRO A 78 6.33 -6.53 -4.31
CA PRO A 78 6.55 -7.89 -4.78
C PRO A 78 6.06 -8.91 -3.75
N LYS A 79 5.21 -9.83 -4.23
CA LYS A 79 4.56 -10.87 -3.43
C LYS A 79 5.56 -11.84 -2.74
N SER A 80 6.81 -11.86 -3.21
CA SER A 80 7.93 -12.59 -2.60
C SER A 80 8.36 -12.01 -1.25
N ALA A 81 8.03 -10.75 -0.95
CA ALA A 81 8.24 -10.11 0.35
C ALA A 81 7.18 -10.48 1.40
N LYS A 82 6.35 -11.50 1.13
CA LYS A 82 5.38 -12.09 2.08
C LYS A 82 5.77 -13.54 2.43
N ARG A 83 6.99 -13.96 2.09
CA ARG A 83 7.42 -15.36 2.07
C ARG A 83 8.88 -15.55 2.48
N ALA A 84 9.52 -14.54 3.06
CA ALA A 84 10.92 -14.61 3.49
C ALA A 84 11.03 -14.89 4.99
#